data_AF-A0A4Y1QPT0-F1
#
_entry.id   AF-A0A4Y1QPT0-F1
#
_cell.length_a   1.000
_cell.length_b   1.000
_cell.length_c   1.000
_cell.angle_alpha   90.00
_cell.angle_beta   90.00
_cell.angle_gamma   90.00
#
_symmetry.space_group_name_H-M   'P 1'
#
loop_
_entity.id
_entity.type
_entity.pdbx_description
1 polymer ?
#
loop_
_entity_poly.entity_id
_entity_poly.type
_entity_poly.pdbx_seq_one_letter_code
_entity_poly.pdbx_strand_id
1 'polypeptide(L)'
;DSSSASSVNSSDVEDLDSSSLLGSVASKLKKNRDLAGGEGAPATKKLKSKGNAGFTFPLGFLHPLTPLEIAKAVPLAQVSAENVAKSVGVNSNDNNDNEVGLVLRSCKQFWKAGDYEGGIGMDHVRVHPKFLHSNATSHKWALGAFAELLDNALDEICYGASYVHIDMLRNKKDGSEMLMVEDNGGGMAPDKMRQCMSLGYSAKSKMANTIGQYGNGFKTSTMRLGADVIVPTQTIGMLSYSFLRDTGKEDIVVPIVDYEKTGQGWNRMVRGSLDDWERNLATIVQWSPYLSEAVLLQQFTLFKEHGTRIIIYNLWEDDEGQLELDFDTDPHDIQIRGVNRDEKKIHMAKQYPNSRHFLTYRHSLRSYASILYLKLPYNFRIILRGKDVEHHNIVNDMMLTKEVTYRPLHLPEGIPKDMIANVTLGFVKDARFHIDVQGFNVYHKNRLIKPFWRVWNAAGSDGRGVIGVLEANFVEPAHDKQGFERTIVLSRLEARLVAMQKDFWFVLFLHAT
;
A
#
# COMPACT_ATOMS: atom_id res chain seq x y z
N ASP A 1 -9.45 49.21 2.80
CA ASP A 1 -10.68 48.89 3.57
C ASP A 1 -11.12 47.48 3.21
N SER A 2 -10.56 46.45 3.88
CA SER A 2 -11.16 45.75 5.04
C SER A 2 -12.49 45.06 4.65
N SER A 3 -12.66 43.74 4.73
CA SER A 3 -12.43 42.92 5.92
C SER A 3 -12.54 41.40 5.66
N SER A 4 -11.56 40.67 6.22
CA SER A 4 -11.66 39.40 6.98
C SER A 4 -12.42 38.19 6.41
N ALA A 5 -11.67 37.17 5.98
CA ALA A 5 -12.09 35.77 6.02
C ALA A 5 -11.19 35.00 7.00
N SER A 6 -11.82 34.36 7.97
CA SER A 6 -11.23 33.66 9.11
C SER A 6 -10.54 32.35 8.70
N SER A 7 -9.28 32.22 9.10
CA SER A 7 -8.49 30.99 9.09
C SER A 7 -9.07 29.92 10.02
N VAL A 8 -9.38 28.74 9.50
CA VAL A 8 -9.72 27.56 10.29
C VAL A 8 -8.51 26.61 10.25
N ASN A 9 -7.88 26.43 11.42
CA ASN A 9 -6.90 25.38 11.67
C ASN A 9 -7.60 24.01 11.56
N SER A 10 -7.12 23.14 10.68
CA SER A 10 -7.48 21.71 10.69
C SER A 10 -6.30 20.89 11.22
N SER A 11 -6.27 20.69 12.53
CA SER A 11 -5.42 19.71 13.20
C SER A 11 -6.30 18.55 13.64
N ASP A 12 -6.63 17.63 12.73
CA ASP A 12 -7.31 16.38 13.07
C ASP A 12 -6.91 15.30 12.05
N VAL A 13 -5.90 14.50 12.40
CA VAL A 13 -5.60 13.25 11.70
C VAL A 13 -5.38 12.16 12.76
N GLU A 14 -6.39 11.31 12.87
CA GLU A 14 -6.44 9.98 13.51
C GLU A 14 -6.19 9.89 15.03
N ASP A 15 -7.24 10.13 15.82
CA ASP A 15 -7.47 9.45 17.09
C ASP A 15 -8.68 8.53 16.98
N LEU A 16 -8.49 7.27 17.37
CA LEU A 16 -9.42 6.15 17.28
C LEU A 16 -10.47 6.22 18.38
N ASP A 17 -11.75 6.11 18.01
CA ASP A 17 -12.81 5.77 18.96
C ASP A 17 -12.92 4.25 19.09
N SER A 18 -12.32 3.71 20.14
CA SER A 18 -12.53 2.33 20.59
C SER A 18 -12.62 2.28 22.11
N SER A 19 -13.74 2.76 22.64
CA SER A 19 -14.15 2.44 24.01
C SER A 19 -15.66 2.30 24.12
N SER A 20 -16.19 1.16 23.67
CA SER A 20 -17.47 0.67 24.15
C SER A 20 -17.37 -0.83 24.34
N LEU A 21 -16.95 -1.25 25.54
CA LEU A 21 -17.34 -2.48 26.23
C LEU A 21 -16.50 -2.58 27.51
N LEU A 22 -17.20 -2.74 28.64
CA LEU A 22 -16.73 -2.92 30.03
C LEU A 22 -16.69 -1.65 30.90
N GLY A 23 -17.81 -1.43 31.60
CA GLY A 23 -17.89 -0.48 32.70
C GLY A 23 -19.30 -0.34 33.28
N SER A 24 -19.98 -1.44 33.59
CA SER A 24 -21.23 -1.40 34.38
C SER A 24 -21.17 -2.41 35.49
N VAL A 25 -20.56 -2.05 36.62
CA VAL A 25 -21.00 -2.42 37.97
C VAL A 25 -20.50 -1.34 38.94
N ALA A 26 -21.39 -0.95 39.86
CA ALA A 26 -21.15 -0.18 41.08
C ALA A 26 -21.12 1.36 40.99
N SER A 27 -22.28 1.98 41.22
CA SER A 27 -22.51 2.70 42.50
C SER A 27 -23.94 3.26 42.56
N LYS A 28 -24.76 2.64 43.41
CA LYS A 28 -26.02 3.20 43.93
C LYS A 28 -25.70 3.66 45.36
N LEU A 29 -25.88 4.95 45.67
CA LEU A 29 -26.57 5.47 46.86
C LEU A 29 -26.10 6.88 47.27
N LYS A 30 -27.13 7.71 47.55
CA LYS A 30 -27.16 8.98 48.29
C LYS A 30 -26.54 10.19 47.56
N LYS A 31 -27.22 11.35 47.46
CA LYS A 31 -27.98 12.03 48.51
C LYS A 31 -28.97 13.04 47.89
N ASN A 32 -30.19 13.08 48.42
CA ASN A 32 -31.19 14.12 48.21
C ASN A 32 -30.64 15.52 48.54
N ARG A 33 -31.07 16.52 47.77
CA ARG A 33 -31.16 17.92 48.19
C ARG A 33 -32.60 18.38 47.98
N ASP A 34 -33.25 18.70 49.09
CA ASP A 34 -34.55 19.34 49.16
C ASP A 34 -34.39 20.87 49.29
N LEU A 35 -35.29 21.57 48.60
CA LEU A 35 -36.07 22.76 49.00
C LEU A 35 -35.40 24.15 49.14
N ALA A 36 -35.80 25.01 48.19
CA ALA A 36 -36.78 26.11 48.35
C ALA A 36 -36.32 27.58 48.33
N GLY A 37 -37.11 28.37 47.58
CA GLY A 37 -37.27 29.84 47.61
C GLY A 37 -36.71 30.54 46.36
N GLY A 38 -37.45 31.27 45.51
CA GLY A 38 -38.83 31.77 45.50
C GLY A 38 -38.89 33.06 44.64
N GLU A 39 -40.05 33.34 44.03
CA GLU A 39 -40.42 34.53 43.19
C GLU A 39 -39.98 34.48 41.71
N GLY A 40 -40.81 34.71 40.68
CA GLY A 40 -42.22 35.07 40.52
C GLY A 40 -42.51 35.20 39.01
N ALA A 41 -43.62 34.63 38.51
CA ALA A 41 -44.09 34.69 37.12
C ALA A 41 -44.96 35.97 36.90
N PRO A 42 -45.63 36.25 35.74
CA PRO A 42 -45.71 35.51 34.46
C PRO A 42 -45.68 36.40 33.19
N ALA A 43 -45.48 35.82 32.00
CA ALA A 43 -46.14 36.28 30.75
C ALA A 43 -45.93 35.30 29.57
N THR A 44 -46.99 35.20 28.77
CA THR A 44 -47.32 34.17 27.78
C THR A 44 -46.76 34.39 26.37
N LYS A 45 -46.35 33.27 25.75
CA LYS A 45 -46.44 32.85 24.33
C LYS A 45 -46.19 33.89 23.22
N LYS A 46 -45.12 33.65 22.43
CA LYS A 46 -45.16 33.62 20.95
C LYS A 46 -43.99 32.79 20.38
N LEU A 47 -44.35 31.71 19.67
CA LEU A 47 -43.46 30.89 18.84
C LEU A 47 -43.04 31.65 17.56
N LYS A 48 -41.77 31.55 17.15
CA LYS A 48 -41.25 31.55 15.76
C LYS A 48 -39.74 31.23 15.78
N SER A 49 -39.38 29.98 15.46
CA SER A 49 -38.80 29.51 14.17
C SER A 49 -37.29 29.75 14.01
N LYS A 50 -36.52 28.67 14.14
CA LYS A 50 -35.22 28.32 13.51
C LYS A 50 -35.07 26.83 13.83
N GLY A 51 -35.22 25.88 12.91
CA GLY A 51 -34.40 25.72 11.71
C GLY A 51 -33.46 24.53 11.96
N ASN A 52 -34.04 23.32 12.09
CA ASN A 52 -33.29 22.08 12.25
C ASN A 52 -33.22 21.41 10.89
N ALA A 53 -32.07 21.51 10.20
CA ALA A 53 -31.79 20.70 9.02
C ALA A 53 -31.38 19.30 9.49
N GLY A 54 -32.38 18.50 9.85
CA GLY A 54 -32.24 17.05 9.98
C GLY A 54 -32.63 16.40 8.66
N PHE A 55 -31.75 15.61 8.07
CA PHE A 55 -32.10 14.70 6.98
C PHE A 55 -33.18 13.74 7.47
N THR A 56 -34.39 13.84 6.91
CA THR A 56 -35.46 12.85 7.07
C THR A 56 -35.41 11.89 5.89
N PHE A 57 -35.19 10.61 6.15
CA PHE A 57 -35.38 9.57 5.14
C PHE A 57 -36.86 9.54 4.70
N PRO A 58 -37.16 9.27 3.41
CA PRO A 58 -38.52 9.12 2.94
C PRO A 58 -39.25 8.01 3.71
N LEU A 59 -40.54 8.22 3.99
CA LEU A 59 -41.42 7.19 4.55
C LEU A 59 -41.38 5.95 3.64
N GLY A 60 -40.89 4.82 4.18
CA GLY A 60 -40.77 3.55 3.48
C GLY A 60 -39.33 3.10 3.15
N PHE A 61 -38.30 3.91 3.44
CA PHE A 61 -36.91 3.62 3.05
C PHE A 61 -36.28 2.34 3.65
N LEU A 62 -36.94 1.67 4.60
CA LEU A 62 -36.50 0.39 5.18
C LEU A 62 -37.62 -0.65 5.35
N HIS A 63 -38.77 -0.51 4.66
CA HIS A 63 -39.81 -1.54 4.73
C HIS A 63 -39.60 -2.63 3.66
N PRO A 64 -39.60 -3.94 4.02
CA PRO A 64 -39.61 -5.01 3.04
C PRO A 64 -40.90 -4.97 2.21
N LEU A 65 -40.79 -5.00 0.89
CA LEU A 65 -41.94 -5.01 -0.03
C LEU A 65 -42.77 -6.29 0.16
N THR A 66 -44.09 -6.15 0.06
CA THR A 66 -44.99 -7.31 0.12
C THR A 66 -45.06 -8.02 -1.24
N PRO A 67 -45.31 -9.34 -1.29
CA PRO A 67 -45.37 -10.09 -2.56
C PRO A 67 -46.40 -9.54 -3.59
N LEU A 68 -47.42 -8.80 -3.14
CA LEU A 68 -48.44 -8.22 -4.01
C LEU A 68 -47.97 -6.96 -4.77
N GLU A 69 -46.93 -6.28 -4.28
CA GLU A 69 -46.39 -5.06 -4.90
C GLU A 69 -45.41 -5.38 -6.04
N ILE A 70 -44.76 -6.54 -5.98
CA ILE A 70 -43.85 -7.04 -7.03
C ILE A 70 -44.63 -7.38 -8.32
N ALA A 71 -45.87 -7.87 -8.20
CA ALA A 71 -46.69 -8.30 -9.33
C ALA A 71 -47.28 -7.14 -10.17
N LYS A 72 -47.15 -5.88 -9.72
CA LYS A 72 -47.73 -4.70 -10.40
C LYS A 72 -46.71 -3.84 -11.13
N ALA A 73 -45.41 -4.09 -10.98
CA ALA A 73 -44.36 -3.33 -11.65
C ALA A 73 -43.76 -4.14 -12.80
N VAL A 74 -44.04 -3.67 -14.03
CA VAL A 74 -43.52 -4.06 -15.36
C VAL A 74 -44.41 -4.99 -16.20
N PRO A 75 -44.95 -4.49 -17.33
CA PRO A 75 -45.46 -5.32 -18.43
C PRO A 75 -44.29 -5.87 -19.27
N LEU A 76 -44.20 -7.20 -19.44
CA LEU A 76 -43.32 -7.81 -20.44
C LEU A 76 -43.90 -7.58 -21.84
N ALA A 77 -43.13 -6.94 -22.72
CA ALA A 77 -43.35 -6.99 -24.16
C ALA A 77 -43.06 -8.43 -24.65
N GLN A 78 -44.07 -9.09 -25.19
CA GLN A 78 -43.91 -10.35 -25.92
C GLN A 78 -43.25 -10.07 -27.26
N VAL A 79 -42.08 -10.66 -27.51
CA VAL A 79 -41.56 -10.86 -28.86
C VAL A 79 -41.63 -12.35 -29.15
N SER A 80 -42.53 -12.73 -30.04
CA SER A 80 -42.76 -14.08 -30.52
C SER A 80 -41.59 -14.57 -31.35
N ALA A 81 -41.06 -15.75 -31.00
CA ALA A 81 -40.08 -16.48 -31.78
C ALA A 81 -40.77 -17.23 -32.93
N GLU A 82 -40.97 -16.56 -34.05
CA GLU A 82 -41.21 -17.21 -35.34
C GLU A 82 -40.34 -16.53 -36.42
N ASN A 83 -39.68 -17.37 -37.21
CA ASN A 83 -38.82 -17.05 -38.36
C ASN A 83 -37.36 -16.68 -38.03
N VAL A 84 -36.48 -17.68 -37.92
CA VAL A 84 -35.33 -17.88 -38.82
C VAL A 84 -34.89 -19.36 -38.71
N ALA A 85 -35.52 -20.22 -39.49
CA ALA A 85 -34.95 -21.52 -39.85
C ALA A 85 -34.83 -21.55 -41.37
N LYS A 86 -33.63 -21.27 -41.91
CA LYS A 86 -33.21 -21.60 -43.28
C LYS A 86 -31.67 -21.55 -43.40
N SER A 87 -31.13 -22.62 -43.98
CA SER A 87 -29.72 -22.93 -44.29
C SER A 87 -28.83 -23.12 -43.05
N VAL A 88 -28.19 -24.26 -42.80
CA VAL A 88 -27.34 -25.06 -43.70
C VAL A 88 -27.59 -26.55 -43.43
N GLY A 89 -27.72 -27.31 -44.51
CA GLY A 89 -27.87 -28.77 -44.46
C GLY A 89 -26.54 -29.51 -44.31
N VAL A 90 -26.56 -30.63 -43.58
CA VAL A 90 -25.69 -31.79 -43.78
C VAL A 90 -26.49 -33.05 -43.46
N ASN A 91 -26.29 -34.07 -44.29
CA ASN A 91 -27.06 -35.30 -44.47
C ASN A 91 -27.22 -36.21 -43.23
N SER A 92 -28.45 -36.70 -43.11
CA SER A 92 -28.92 -38.03 -42.71
C SER A 92 -27.90 -39.16 -42.42
N ASN A 93 -28.06 -39.82 -41.26
CA ASN A 93 -28.67 -41.16 -41.17
C ASN A 93 -28.91 -41.61 -39.72
N ASP A 94 -30.19 -41.86 -39.42
CA ASP A 94 -30.79 -43.02 -38.76
C ASP A 94 -30.44 -43.47 -37.31
N ASN A 95 -31.49 -43.32 -36.48
CA ASN A 95 -32.16 -44.34 -35.65
C ASN A 95 -32.04 -44.30 -34.11
N ASN A 96 -33.24 -44.36 -33.52
CA ASN A 96 -33.66 -44.77 -32.17
C ASN A 96 -33.87 -43.67 -31.11
N ASP A 97 -35.13 -43.22 -31.06
CA ASP A 97 -36.03 -43.23 -29.90
C ASP A 97 -35.40 -43.28 -28.49
N ASN A 98 -35.43 -42.13 -27.81
CA ASN A 98 -36.07 -42.00 -26.50
C ASN A 98 -36.19 -40.51 -26.15
N GLU A 99 -37.42 -40.00 -26.16
CA GLU A 99 -37.77 -38.71 -25.57
C GLU A 99 -37.41 -38.72 -24.08
N VAL A 100 -36.38 -37.96 -23.72
CA VAL A 100 -36.23 -37.43 -22.36
C VAL A 100 -36.21 -35.91 -22.49
N GLY A 101 -37.34 -35.29 -22.19
CA GLY A 101 -37.45 -33.83 -22.14
C GLY A 101 -36.35 -33.26 -21.26
N LEU A 102 -35.47 -32.46 -21.87
CA LEU A 102 -34.40 -31.72 -21.21
C LEU A 102 -35.05 -30.58 -20.41
N VAL A 103 -35.59 -30.92 -19.24
CA VAL A 103 -35.88 -29.93 -18.20
C VAL A 103 -34.52 -29.36 -17.79
N LEU A 104 -34.20 -28.16 -18.26
CA LEU A 104 -33.05 -27.40 -17.79
C LEU A 104 -33.24 -27.13 -16.30
N ARG A 105 -32.76 -28.03 -15.44
CA ARG A 105 -32.78 -27.86 -13.99
C ARG A 105 -31.89 -26.66 -13.68
N SER A 106 -32.48 -25.50 -13.39
CA SER A 106 -31.71 -24.37 -12.87
C SER A 106 -31.06 -24.80 -11.55
N CYS A 107 -29.74 -24.86 -11.51
CA CYS A 107 -29.01 -25.19 -10.29
C CYS A 107 -29.20 -24.05 -9.27
N LYS A 108 -30.05 -24.25 -8.26
CA LYS A 108 -30.23 -23.32 -7.13
C LYS A 108 -29.30 -23.63 -5.95
N GLN A 109 -28.28 -24.46 -6.16
CA GLN A 109 -27.31 -24.83 -5.14
C GLN A 109 -26.01 -24.06 -5.39
N PHE A 110 -25.74 -23.05 -4.55
CA PHE A 110 -24.56 -22.17 -4.64
C PHE A 110 -23.25 -22.95 -4.83
N TRP A 111 -23.07 -24.05 -4.09
CA TRP A 111 -21.86 -24.88 -4.13
C TRP A 111 -21.73 -25.77 -5.38
N LYS A 112 -22.78 -25.90 -6.19
CA LYS A 112 -22.77 -26.63 -7.48
C LYS A 112 -22.97 -25.70 -8.68
N ALA A 113 -22.96 -24.38 -8.46
CA ALA A 113 -23.10 -23.39 -9.52
C ALA A 113 -21.79 -23.15 -10.30
N GLY A 114 -20.70 -23.84 -9.93
CA GLY A 114 -19.39 -23.74 -10.60
C GLY A 114 -19.00 -24.95 -11.46
N ASP A 115 -19.81 -26.03 -11.47
CA ASP A 115 -19.55 -27.21 -12.29
C ASP A 115 -20.04 -26.97 -13.73
N TYR A 116 -19.21 -26.29 -14.54
CA TYR A 116 -19.41 -26.17 -15.98
C TYR A 116 -18.32 -26.96 -16.72
N GLU A 117 -18.71 -27.90 -17.59
CA GLU A 117 -17.78 -28.48 -18.58
C GLU A 117 -17.44 -27.39 -19.62
N GLY A 118 -16.15 -27.12 -19.76
CA GLY A 118 -15.63 -25.92 -20.44
C GLY A 118 -15.86 -25.92 -21.95
N GLY A 119 -16.74 -25.01 -22.41
CA GLY A 119 -16.73 -24.48 -23.77
C GLY A 119 -15.77 -23.28 -23.90
N ILE A 120 -15.15 -23.13 -25.08
CA ILE A 120 -14.11 -22.13 -25.42
C ILE A 120 -14.72 -20.72 -25.52
N GLY A 121 -15.08 -20.14 -24.38
CA GLY A 121 -15.65 -18.79 -24.31
C GLY A 121 -15.86 -18.36 -22.86
N MET A 122 -14.78 -18.10 -22.14
CA MET A 122 -14.87 -17.52 -20.80
C MET A 122 -14.84 -16.00 -20.90
N ASP A 123 -15.90 -15.33 -20.42
CA ASP A 123 -15.89 -13.90 -20.12
C ASP A 123 -14.84 -13.65 -19.02
N HIS A 124 -13.71 -13.06 -19.39
CA HIS A 124 -12.70 -12.63 -18.43
C HIS A 124 -13.16 -11.35 -17.74
N VAL A 125 -12.89 -11.24 -16.42
CA VAL A 125 -13.09 -10.00 -15.68
C VAL A 125 -12.24 -8.90 -16.31
N ARG A 126 -12.90 -7.93 -16.92
CA ARG A 126 -12.27 -6.75 -17.49
C ARG A 126 -11.90 -5.76 -16.39
N VAL A 127 -10.72 -5.18 -16.50
CA VAL A 127 -10.22 -4.19 -15.55
C VAL A 127 -10.03 -2.86 -16.26
N HIS A 128 -10.86 -1.89 -15.90
CA HIS A 128 -10.80 -0.54 -16.43
C HIS A 128 -9.53 0.18 -15.95
N PRO A 129 -8.83 0.99 -16.79
CA PRO A 129 -7.58 1.68 -16.42
C PRO A 129 -7.64 2.52 -15.14
N LYS A 130 -8.81 3.08 -14.81
CA LYS A 130 -9.07 3.77 -13.52
C LYS A 130 -8.68 2.92 -12.29
N PHE A 131 -8.75 1.60 -12.39
CA PHE A 131 -8.35 0.69 -11.32
C PHE A 131 -6.87 0.82 -10.95
N LEU A 132 -5.97 1.18 -11.88
CA LEU A 132 -4.56 1.41 -11.57
C LEU A 132 -4.39 2.50 -10.50
N HIS A 133 -5.12 3.60 -10.66
CA HIS A 133 -5.15 4.69 -9.69
C HIS A 133 -5.86 4.27 -8.40
N SER A 134 -7.04 3.64 -8.48
CA SER A 134 -7.74 3.14 -7.28
C SER A 134 -6.86 2.20 -6.45
N ASN A 135 -6.10 1.32 -7.08
CA ASN A 135 -5.21 0.39 -6.40
C ASN A 135 -3.99 1.09 -5.78
N ALA A 136 -3.49 2.16 -6.41
CA ALA A 136 -2.41 2.98 -5.88
C ALA A 136 -2.78 3.73 -4.59
N THR A 137 -4.07 4.02 -4.36
CA THR A 137 -4.55 4.68 -3.13
C THR A 137 -4.31 3.87 -1.85
N SER A 138 -3.93 2.60 -1.97
CA SER A 138 -3.46 1.79 -0.83
C SER A 138 -2.25 2.40 -0.13
N HIS A 139 -1.36 3.09 -0.86
CA HIS A 139 -0.22 3.80 -0.28
C HIS A 139 -0.59 5.26 0.01
N LYS A 140 -0.98 5.55 1.25
CA LYS A 140 -1.18 6.95 1.71
C LYS A 140 0.13 7.74 1.79
N TRP A 141 1.24 7.05 2.06
CA TRP A 141 2.57 7.63 2.26
C TRP A 141 3.54 7.19 1.16
N ALA A 142 4.10 8.14 0.41
CA ALA A 142 4.93 7.85 -0.76
C ALA A 142 6.19 7.03 -0.44
N LEU A 143 6.84 7.22 0.73
CA LEU A 143 8.01 6.39 1.08
C LEU A 143 7.64 4.92 1.30
N GLY A 144 6.38 4.61 1.60
CA GLY A 144 5.87 3.24 1.63
C GLY A 144 5.91 2.56 0.25
N ALA A 145 5.66 3.33 -0.82
CA ALA A 145 5.80 2.85 -2.19
C ALA A 145 7.28 2.60 -2.57
N PHE A 146 8.19 3.48 -2.16
CA PHE A 146 9.64 3.25 -2.32
C PHE A 146 10.09 1.96 -1.64
N ALA A 147 9.55 1.68 -0.46
CA ALA A 147 9.91 0.48 0.28
C ALA A 147 9.47 -0.81 -0.43
N GLU A 148 8.34 -0.84 -1.14
CA GLU A 148 7.97 -1.96 -2.02
C GLU A 148 8.98 -2.20 -3.15
N LEU A 149 9.52 -1.13 -3.73
CA LEU A 149 10.54 -1.24 -4.78
C LEU A 149 11.88 -1.75 -4.22
N LEU A 150 12.27 -1.26 -3.04
CA LEU A 150 13.44 -1.77 -2.30
C LEU A 150 13.26 -3.25 -1.92
N ASP A 151 12.06 -3.66 -1.49
CA ASP A 151 11.76 -5.05 -1.14
C ASP A 151 11.94 -5.97 -2.35
N ASN A 152 11.53 -5.53 -3.54
CA ASN A 152 11.72 -6.30 -4.77
C ASN A 152 13.19 -6.45 -5.15
N ALA A 153 14.00 -5.41 -4.99
CA ALA A 153 15.44 -5.48 -5.26
C ALA A 153 16.19 -6.32 -4.21
N LEU A 154 15.78 -6.27 -2.94
CA LEU A 154 16.33 -7.10 -1.87
C LEU A 154 16.02 -8.59 -2.11
N ASP A 155 14.81 -8.93 -2.56
CA ASP A 155 14.44 -10.29 -2.93
C ASP A 155 15.35 -10.86 -4.05
N GLU A 156 15.98 -10.02 -4.88
CA GLU A 156 16.87 -10.45 -5.97
C GLU A 156 18.31 -10.74 -5.51
N ILE A 157 18.62 -10.60 -4.21
CA ILE A 157 19.92 -11.02 -3.64
C ILE A 157 20.19 -12.50 -3.89
N CYS A 158 19.15 -13.35 -3.83
CA CYS A 158 19.29 -14.78 -4.13
C CYS A 158 19.67 -15.06 -5.60
N TYR A 159 19.50 -14.07 -6.47
CA TYR A 159 19.90 -14.10 -7.87
C TYR A 159 21.15 -13.22 -8.15
N GLY A 160 21.89 -12.83 -7.10
CA GLY A 160 23.17 -12.13 -7.22
C GLY A 160 23.09 -10.61 -7.14
N ALA A 161 21.93 -10.02 -6.80
CA ALA A 161 21.85 -8.59 -6.57
C ALA A 161 22.79 -8.17 -5.43
N SER A 162 23.58 -7.14 -5.68
CA SER A 162 24.55 -6.55 -4.74
C SER A 162 24.25 -5.08 -4.43
N TYR A 163 23.39 -4.45 -5.22
CA TYR A 163 22.92 -3.11 -4.93
C TYR A 163 21.54 -2.84 -5.52
N VAL A 164 20.90 -1.83 -4.96
CA VAL A 164 19.81 -1.06 -5.57
C VAL A 164 20.21 0.41 -5.58
N HIS A 165 20.01 1.07 -6.71
CA HIS A 165 20.32 2.47 -6.94
C HIS A 165 19.04 3.24 -7.24
N ILE A 166 18.76 4.25 -6.41
CA ILE A 166 17.61 5.15 -6.55
C ILE A 166 18.13 6.54 -6.87
N ASP A 167 17.68 7.13 -7.97
CA ASP A 167 18.11 8.46 -8.40
C ASP A 167 16.99 9.23 -9.11
N MET A 168 17.18 10.53 -9.28
CA MET A 168 16.35 11.36 -10.14
C MET A 168 17.03 11.54 -11.49
N LEU A 169 16.25 11.38 -12.56
CA LEU A 169 16.69 11.64 -13.93
C LEU A 169 15.84 12.74 -14.52
N ARG A 170 16.44 13.53 -15.41
CA ARG A 170 15.69 14.50 -16.21
C ARG A 170 15.23 13.88 -17.52
N ASN A 171 13.95 13.97 -17.80
CA ASN A 171 13.36 13.52 -19.05
C ASN A 171 13.91 14.36 -20.21
N LYS A 172 14.49 13.70 -21.22
CA LYS A 172 15.07 14.39 -22.38
C LYS A 172 13.99 14.92 -23.35
N LYS A 173 12.75 14.46 -23.25
CA LYS A 173 11.65 14.90 -24.13
C LYS A 173 11.08 16.25 -23.72
N ASP A 174 10.80 16.43 -22.44
CA ASP A 174 10.06 17.60 -21.93
C ASP A 174 10.77 18.30 -20.75
N GLY A 175 11.89 17.76 -20.26
CA GLY A 175 12.64 18.31 -19.13
C GLY A 175 12.06 18.00 -17.76
N SER A 176 10.96 17.24 -17.67
CA SER A 176 10.35 16.80 -16.42
C SER A 176 11.26 15.90 -15.59
N GLU A 177 11.02 15.84 -14.29
CA GLU A 177 11.76 14.96 -13.39
C GLU A 177 11.16 13.56 -13.39
N MET A 178 12.03 12.55 -13.32
CA MET A 178 11.68 11.14 -13.33
C MET A 178 12.43 10.43 -12.22
N LEU A 179 11.83 9.38 -11.69
CA LEU A 179 12.46 8.52 -10.70
C LEU A 179 13.03 7.27 -11.36
N MET A 180 14.29 6.95 -11.04
CA MET A 180 14.94 5.71 -11.42
C MET A 180 15.12 4.82 -10.20
N VAL A 181 14.75 3.55 -10.34
CA VAL A 181 15.14 2.47 -9.42
C VAL A 181 15.82 1.37 -10.24
N GLU A 182 17.07 1.07 -9.94
CA GLU A 182 17.89 0.13 -10.70
C GLU A 182 18.56 -0.88 -9.76
N ASP A 183 18.42 -2.17 -10.04
CA ASP A 183 19.13 -3.24 -9.34
C ASP A 183 19.95 -4.07 -10.32
N ASN A 184 21.01 -4.71 -9.81
CA ASN A 184 21.85 -5.63 -10.57
C ASN A 184 21.53 -7.11 -10.31
N GLY A 185 20.28 -7.42 -10.00
CA GLY A 185 19.79 -8.78 -9.78
C GLY A 185 19.65 -9.60 -11.07
N GLY A 186 18.85 -10.67 -11.00
CA GLY A 186 18.68 -11.60 -12.12
C GLY A 186 17.87 -11.04 -13.29
N GLY A 187 17.21 -9.89 -13.11
CA GLY A 187 16.32 -9.29 -14.10
C GLY A 187 15.02 -10.07 -14.29
N MET A 188 14.36 -9.84 -15.43
CA MET A 188 13.15 -10.57 -15.80
C MET A 188 13.23 -11.15 -17.21
N ALA A 189 12.99 -12.45 -17.31
CA ALA A 189 12.68 -13.11 -18.56
C ALA A 189 11.34 -12.58 -19.13
N PRO A 190 11.11 -12.71 -20.45
CA PRO A 190 9.90 -12.22 -21.10
C PRO A 190 8.56 -12.61 -20.43
N ASP A 191 8.43 -13.85 -19.96
CA ASP A 191 7.22 -14.31 -19.27
C ASP A 191 7.10 -13.77 -17.84
N LYS A 192 8.22 -13.61 -17.13
CA LYS A 192 8.26 -12.96 -15.80
C LYS A 192 7.85 -11.48 -15.90
N MET A 193 8.24 -10.78 -16.97
CA MET A 193 7.80 -9.41 -17.23
C MET A 193 6.28 -9.32 -17.41
N ARG A 194 5.69 -10.19 -18.24
CA ARG A 194 4.23 -10.22 -18.44
C ARG A 194 3.49 -10.49 -17.12
N GLN A 195 3.94 -11.47 -16.35
CA GLN A 195 3.37 -11.73 -15.01
C GLN A 195 3.51 -10.53 -14.08
N CYS A 196 4.66 -9.84 -14.11
CA CYS A 196 4.90 -8.62 -13.34
C CYS A 196 3.93 -7.50 -13.71
N MET A 197 3.52 -7.39 -14.97
CA MET A 197 2.57 -6.40 -15.46
C MET A 197 1.10 -6.82 -15.28
N SER A 198 0.80 -8.12 -15.17
CA SER A 198 -0.56 -8.65 -14.93
C SER A 198 -1.00 -8.54 -13.47
N LEU A 199 -2.22 -8.08 -13.22
CA LEU A 199 -2.77 -7.95 -11.85
C LEU A 199 -2.93 -9.32 -11.17
N GLY A 200 -2.60 -9.40 -9.88
CA GLY A 200 -2.83 -10.60 -9.06
C GLY A 200 -1.90 -11.79 -9.29
N TYR A 201 -0.89 -11.68 -10.17
CA TYR A 201 0.09 -12.75 -10.39
C TYR A 201 1.33 -12.58 -9.50
N SER A 202 1.60 -13.58 -8.65
CA SER A 202 2.84 -13.69 -7.88
C SER A 202 3.33 -15.13 -7.84
N ALA A 203 4.40 -15.43 -8.57
CA ALA A 203 5.11 -16.71 -8.44
C ALA A 203 5.84 -16.82 -7.08
N LYS A 204 6.12 -15.70 -6.41
CA LYS A 204 6.83 -15.61 -5.12
C LYS A 204 5.99 -16.08 -3.93
N SER A 205 4.68 -16.25 -4.09
CA SER A 205 3.78 -16.83 -3.07
C SER A 205 4.22 -18.20 -2.56
N LYS A 206 5.07 -18.92 -3.31
CA LYS A 206 5.59 -20.25 -2.98
C LYS A 206 7.00 -20.27 -2.36
N MET A 207 7.68 -19.13 -2.23
CA MET A 207 9.04 -19.06 -1.67
C MET A 207 9.04 -18.53 -0.24
N ALA A 208 9.58 -19.33 0.69
CA ALA A 208 9.77 -18.91 2.08
C ALA A 208 10.70 -17.69 2.16
N ASN A 209 10.40 -16.76 3.08
CA ASN A 209 11.19 -15.55 3.38
C ASN A 209 11.27 -14.46 2.28
N THR A 210 10.44 -14.52 1.24
CA THR A 210 10.27 -13.37 0.32
C THR A 210 9.28 -12.36 0.87
N ILE A 211 9.60 -11.07 0.73
CA ILE A 211 8.74 -9.97 1.20
C ILE A 211 7.58 -9.76 0.21
N GLY A 212 7.82 -9.95 -1.08
CA GLY A 212 6.82 -9.78 -2.15
C GLY A 212 5.87 -10.97 -2.29
N GLN A 213 4.79 -11.03 -1.51
CA GLN A 213 3.85 -12.17 -1.55
C GLN A 213 2.66 -11.96 -2.49
N TYR A 214 2.13 -10.73 -2.59
CA TYR A 214 0.82 -10.45 -3.19
C TYR A 214 0.81 -10.12 -4.70
N GLY A 215 1.96 -9.95 -5.36
CA GLY A 215 2.03 -9.69 -6.82
C GLY A 215 1.51 -8.33 -7.28
N ASN A 216 1.13 -7.46 -6.33
CA ASN A 216 0.59 -6.13 -6.60
C ASN A 216 1.56 -4.99 -6.25
N GLY A 217 2.56 -5.24 -5.40
CA GLY A 217 3.46 -4.20 -4.86
C GLY A 217 4.13 -3.33 -5.92
N PHE A 218 4.60 -3.92 -7.02
CA PHE A 218 5.19 -3.14 -8.14
C PHE A 218 4.18 -2.17 -8.76
N LYS A 219 2.95 -2.62 -9.03
CA LYS A 219 1.93 -1.82 -9.72
C LYS A 219 1.39 -0.73 -8.80
N THR A 220 1.11 -1.06 -7.55
CA THR A 220 0.62 -0.08 -6.57
C THR A 220 1.66 0.98 -6.27
N SER A 221 2.93 0.59 -6.09
CA SER A 221 4.01 1.54 -5.78
C SER A 221 4.34 2.46 -6.97
N THR A 222 4.52 1.90 -8.17
CA THR A 222 4.84 2.71 -9.36
C THR A 222 3.71 3.67 -9.70
N MET A 223 2.46 3.21 -9.69
CA MET A 223 1.29 4.07 -9.94
C MET A 223 1.03 5.08 -8.81
N ARG A 224 1.55 4.84 -7.59
CA ARG A 224 1.51 5.83 -6.50
C ARG A 224 2.56 6.92 -6.66
N LEU A 225 3.70 6.62 -7.26
CA LEU A 225 4.81 7.57 -7.41
C LEU A 225 4.70 8.41 -8.69
N GLY A 226 4.13 7.85 -9.76
CA GLY A 226 3.83 8.60 -10.98
C GLY A 226 2.74 7.93 -11.80
N ALA A 227 2.26 8.63 -12.83
CA ALA A 227 1.22 8.13 -13.72
C ALA A 227 1.73 7.00 -14.63
N ASP A 228 3.03 6.99 -14.93
CA ASP A 228 3.58 6.12 -15.96
C ASP A 228 4.90 5.48 -15.54
N VAL A 229 5.09 4.22 -15.94
CA VAL A 229 6.32 3.46 -15.68
C VAL A 229 6.76 2.68 -16.91
N ILE A 230 8.07 2.66 -17.14
CA ILE A 230 8.71 1.77 -18.11
C ILE A 230 9.81 0.97 -17.43
N VAL A 231 9.87 -0.32 -17.75
CA VAL A 231 10.84 -1.26 -17.16
C VAL A 231 11.71 -1.88 -18.24
N PRO A 232 12.92 -1.35 -18.47
CA PRO A 232 13.94 -2.01 -19.25
C PRO A 232 14.65 -3.13 -18.45
N THR A 233 14.69 -4.33 -19.01
CA THR A 233 15.54 -5.45 -18.58
C THR A 233 15.97 -6.23 -19.84
N GLN A 234 15.80 -7.54 -19.94
CA GLN A 234 15.82 -8.22 -21.25
C GLN A 234 14.61 -7.85 -22.13
N THR A 235 13.47 -7.61 -21.48
CA THR A 235 12.21 -7.17 -22.09
C THR A 235 11.95 -5.72 -21.71
N ILE A 236 11.25 -4.98 -22.56
CA ILE A 236 10.75 -3.63 -22.24
C ILE A 236 9.24 -3.72 -22.07
N GLY A 237 8.74 -3.41 -20.88
CA GLY A 237 7.31 -3.27 -20.61
C GLY A 237 6.98 -1.85 -20.17
N MET A 238 5.87 -1.30 -20.66
CA MET A 238 5.40 0.03 -20.27
C MET A 238 3.97 -0.05 -19.74
N LEU A 239 3.78 0.35 -18.48
CA LEU A 239 2.48 0.51 -17.86
C LEU A 239 2.22 2.02 -17.72
N SER A 240 1.36 2.56 -18.57
CA SER A 240 1.15 4.01 -18.68
C SER A 240 -0.33 4.36 -18.50
N TYR A 241 -0.67 5.03 -17.40
CA TYR A 241 -2.00 5.58 -17.20
C TYR A 241 -2.33 6.65 -18.24
N SER A 242 -1.35 7.48 -18.61
CA SER A 242 -1.53 8.55 -19.61
C SER A 242 -1.89 7.97 -20.98
N PHE A 243 -1.15 6.97 -21.47
CA PHE A 243 -1.48 6.24 -22.70
C PHE A 243 -2.90 5.66 -22.66
N LEU A 244 -3.26 4.97 -21.58
CA LEU A 244 -4.56 4.31 -21.46
C LEU A 244 -5.71 5.32 -21.45
N ARG A 245 -5.54 6.42 -20.69
CA ARG A 245 -6.54 7.49 -20.55
C ARG A 245 -6.70 8.26 -21.86
N ASP A 246 -5.60 8.73 -22.43
CA ASP A 246 -5.62 9.65 -23.57
C ASP A 246 -6.02 8.95 -24.88
N THR A 247 -5.81 7.62 -24.97
CA THR A 247 -6.32 6.81 -26.08
C THR A 247 -7.70 6.18 -25.82
N GLY A 248 -8.35 6.50 -24.70
CA GLY A 248 -9.70 6.07 -24.38
C GLY A 248 -9.85 4.55 -24.22
N LYS A 249 -8.83 3.86 -23.71
CA LYS A 249 -8.90 2.41 -23.50
C LYS A 249 -9.88 2.06 -22.39
N GLU A 250 -10.73 1.06 -22.67
CA GLU A 250 -11.66 0.51 -21.67
C GLU A 250 -11.04 -0.63 -20.85
N ASP A 251 -9.94 -1.20 -21.34
CA ASP A 251 -9.17 -2.29 -20.71
C ASP A 251 -7.70 -1.88 -20.53
N ILE A 252 -7.04 -2.41 -19.50
CA ILE A 252 -5.60 -2.23 -19.31
C ILE A 252 -4.84 -2.99 -20.41
N VAL A 253 -4.19 -2.23 -21.30
CA VAL A 253 -3.28 -2.73 -22.33
C VAL A 253 -1.85 -2.34 -21.98
N VAL A 254 -0.93 -3.31 -21.97
CA VAL A 254 0.48 -3.08 -21.63
C VAL A 254 1.35 -3.38 -22.86
N PRO A 255 1.92 -2.37 -23.52
CA PRO A 255 2.90 -2.57 -24.59
C PRO A 255 4.16 -3.25 -24.05
N ILE A 256 4.54 -4.36 -24.68
CA ILE A 256 5.71 -5.15 -24.31
C ILE A 256 6.47 -5.56 -25.58
N VAL A 257 7.79 -5.39 -25.58
CA VAL A 257 8.70 -5.86 -26.64
C VAL A 257 9.86 -6.65 -26.04
N ASP A 258 10.15 -7.80 -26.65
CA ASP A 258 11.16 -8.74 -26.18
C ASP A 258 12.42 -8.66 -27.05
N TYR A 259 13.59 -8.78 -26.41
CA TYR A 259 14.88 -8.85 -27.09
C TYR A 259 15.72 -10.04 -26.61
N GLU A 260 16.54 -10.56 -27.51
CA GLU A 260 17.54 -11.58 -27.24
C GLU A 260 18.93 -11.00 -27.42
N LYS A 261 19.82 -11.24 -26.45
CA LYS A 261 21.23 -10.85 -26.56
C LYS A 261 21.96 -11.89 -27.39
N THR A 262 22.41 -11.51 -28.58
CA THR A 262 23.22 -12.37 -29.46
C THR A 262 24.58 -11.73 -29.71
N GLY A 263 25.64 -12.29 -29.14
CA GLY A 263 26.97 -11.70 -29.20
C GLY A 263 26.99 -10.30 -28.54
N GLN A 264 27.33 -9.28 -29.32
CA GLN A 264 27.36 -7.87 -28.87
C GLN A 264 26.06 -7.10 -29.19
N GLY A 265 25.13 -7.69 -29.94
CA GLY A 265 23.89 -7.04 -30.39
C GLY A 265 22.64 -7.56 -29.68
N TRP A 266 21.55 -6.81 -29.85
CA TRP A 266 20.21 -7.19 -29.39
C TRP A 266 19.33 -7.45 -30.60
N ASN A 267 18.78 -8.67 -30.69
CA ASN A 267 17.85 -9.06 -31.73
C ASN A 267 16.42 -9.02 -31.20
N ARG A 268 15.49 -8.61 -32.06
CA ARG A 268 14.06 -8.58 -31.74
C ARG A 268 13.53 -10.01 -31.58
N MET A 269 12.81 -10.27 -30.51
CA MET A 269 12.10 -11.54 -30.32
C MET A 269 10.61 -11.34 -30.59
N VAL A 270 10.11 -11.99 -31.65
CA VAL A 270 8.71 -11.91 -32.07
C VAL A 270 7.95 -13.11 -31.52
N ARG A 271 6.89 -12.88 -30.76
CA ARG A 271 6.02 -13.94 -30.21
C ARG A 271 4.69 -14.11 -30.95
N GLY A 272 4.10 -12.99 -31.37
CA GLY A 272 2.87 -12.95 -32.15
C GLY A 272 3.20 -12.65 -33.61
N SER A 273 2.68 -11.54 -34.12
CA SER A 273 3.07 -11.01 -35.44
C SER A 273 4.16 -9.94 -35.33
N LEU A 274 4.87 -9.71 -36.44
CA LEU A 274 5.79 -8.57 -36.56
C LEU A 274 5.05 -7.24 -36.39
N ASP A 275 3.85 -7.12 -36.96
CA ASP A 275 3.01 -5.93 -36.85
C ASP A 275 2.65 -5.60 -35.39
N ASP A 276 2.37 -6.62 -34.57
CA ASP A 276 2.10 -6.42 -33.14
C ASP A 276 3.34 -5.92 -32.40
N TRP A 277 4.51 -6.48 -32.72
CA TRP A 277 5.78 -6.07 -32.14
C TRP A 277 6.11 -4.61 -32.51
N GLU A 278 5.98 -4.25 -33.78
CA GLU A 278 6.22 -2.90 -34.28
C GLU A 278 5.24 -1.88 -33.71
N ARG A 279 3.96 -2.25 -33.60
CA ARG A 279 2.93 -1.41 -32.95
C ARG A 279 3.24 -1.20 -31.46
N ASN A 280 3.67 -2.24 -30.74
CA ASN A 280 4.08 -2.11 -29.35
C ASN A 280 5.29 -1.20 -29.21
N LEU A 281 6.32 -1.38 -30.05
CA LEU A 281 7.50 -0.51 -30.04
C LEU A 281 7.11 0.94 -30.33
N ALA A 282 6.31 1.19 -31.37
CA ALA A 282 5.85 2.53 -31.73
C ALA A 282 5.09 3.18 -30.57
N THR A 283 4.23 2.42 -29.88
CA THR A 283 3.52 2.89 -28.68
C THR A 283 4.50 3.25 -27.57
N ILE A 284 5.49 2.39 -27.28
CA ILE A 284 6.51 2.65 -26.25
C ILE A 284 7.32 3.91 -26.62
N VAL A 285 7.76 4.06 -27.85
CA VAL A 285 8.54 5.22 -28.30
C VAL A 285 7.71 6.50 -28.23
N GLN A 286 6.41 6.44 -28.55
CA GLN A 286 5.52 7.60 -28.48
C GLN A 286 5.30 8.05 -27.04
N TRP A 287 4.96 7.13 -26.13
CA TRP A 287 4.45 7.46 -24.79
C TRP A 287 5.49 7.40 -23.67
N SER A 288 6.65 6.76 -23.88
CA SER A 288 7.73 6.74 -22.89
C SER A 288 8.66 7.95 -22.98
N PRO A 289 9.59 8.16 -22.02
CA PRO A 289 10.61 9.20 -22.10
C PRO A 289 11.66 9.01 -23.22
N TYR A 290 11.62 7.90 -23.96
CA TYR A 290 12.64 7.55 -24.94
C TYR A 290 12.18 7.81 -26.37
N LEU A 291 13.06 8.42 -27.17
CA LEU A 291 12.73 8.91 -28.53
C LEU A 291 12.88 7.86 -29.64
N SER A 292 13.57 6.75 -29.38
CA SER A 292 13.79 5.71 -30.39
C SER A 292 14.17 4.36 -29.77
N GLU A 293 14.06 3.30 -30.57
CA GLU A 293 14.55 1.95 -30.22
C GLU A 293 16.03 1.96 -29.83
N ALA A 294 16.86 2.72 -30.54
CA ALA A 294 18.29 2.81 -30.23
C ALA A 294 18.54 3.36 -28.82
N VAL A 295 17.78 4.36 -28.38
CA VAL A 295 17.91 4.93 -27.01
C VAL A 295 17.36 3.97 -25.96
N LEU A 296 16.32 3.21 -26.28
CA LEU A 296 15.80 2.14 -25.42
C LEU A 296 16.84 1.03 -25.23
N LEU A 297 17.46 0.56 -26.31
CA LEU A 297 18.51 -0.48 -26.28
C LEU A 297 19.77 -0.01 -25.54
N GLN A 298 20.08 1.29 -25.57
CA GLN A 298 21.15 1.85 -24.73
C GLN A 298 20.88 1.62 -23.24
N GLN A 299 19.62 1.57 -22.79
CA GLN A 299 19.32 1.25 -21.39
C GLN A 299 19.81 -0.15 -21.00
N PHE A 300 19.82 -1.10 -21.94
CA PHE A 300 20.32 -2.45 -21.68
C PHE A 300 21.83 -2.50 -21.52
N THR A 301 22.55 -1.61 -22.21
CA THR A 301 24.01 -1.53 -22.14
C THR A 301 24.53 -0.95 -20.83
N LEU A 302 23.65 -0.33 -20.04
CA LEU A 302 23.99 0.16 -18.70
C LEU A 302 24.08 -0.98 -17.67
N PHE A 303 23.47 -2.14 -17.95
CA PHE A 303 23.66 -3.35 -17.14
C PHE A 303 24.99 -4.01 -17.49
N LYS A 304 25.73 -4.50 -16.48
CA LYS A 304 26.94 -5.31 -16.73
C LYS A 304 26.58 -6.63 -17.41
N GLU A 305 25.68 -7.41 -16.81
CA GLU A 305 25.23 -8.72 -17.33
C GLU A 305 23.72 -8.89 -17.20
N HIS A 306 23.16 -8.66 -16.01
CA HIS A 306 21.73 -8.73 -15.70
C HIS A 306 21.32 -7.60 -14.74
N GLY A 307 20.02 -7.32 -14.68
CA GLY A 307 19.45 -6.30 -13.81
C GLY A 307 18.04 -5.89 -14.23
N THR A 308 17.42 -5.06 -13.39
CA THR A 308 16.14 -4.41 -13.68
C THR A 308 16.31 -2.92 -13.49
N ARG A 309 15.83 -2.14 -14.46
CA ARG A 309 15.69 -0.68 -14.31
C ARG A 309 14.22 -0.33 -14.40
N ILE A 310 13.76 0.48 -13.47
CA ILE A 310 12.39 0.97 -13.38
C ILE A 310 12.46 2.48 -13.49
N ILE A 311 11.85 3.04 -14.53
CA ILE A 311 11.73 4.49 -14.72
C ILE A 311 10.28 4.88 -14.53
N ILE A 312 10.01 5.64 -13.47
CA ILE A 312 8.69 6.21 -13.16
C ILE A 312 8.74 7.68 -13.56
N TYR A 313 7.79 8.10 -14.39
CA TYR A 313 7.73 9.44 -14.96
C TYR A 313 6.29 9.95 -14.93
N ASN A 314 6.11 11.24 -15.24
CA ASN A 314 4.86 11.97 -14.96
C ASN A 314 4.51 11.80 -13.47
N LEU A 315 5.46 12.20 -12.62
CA LEU A 315 5.33 12.16 -11.17
C LEU A 315 4.15 13.00 -10.71
N TRP A 316 3.51 12.61 -9.61
CA TRP A 316 2.31 13.30 -9.14
C TRP A 316 2.62 14.68 -8.56
N GLU A 317 1.77 15.62 -8.92
CA GLU A 317 1.77 17.01 -8.45
C GLU A 317 0.58 17.23 -7.49
N ASP A 318 0.74 18.19 -6.58
CA ASP A 318 -0.36 18.72 -5.76
C ASP A 318 -1.24 19.72 -6.55
N ASP A 319 -2.26 20.27 -5.88
CA ASP A 319 -3.20 21.22 -6.49
C ASP A 319 -2.49 22.53 -6.91
N GLU A 320 -1.32 22.81 -6.35
CA GLU A 320 -0.45 23.93 -6.70
C GLU A 320 0.53 23.63 -7.85
N GLY A 321 0.47 22.43 -8.44
CA GLY A 321 1.34 22.01 -9.54
C GLY A 321 2.78 21.75 -9.09
N GLN A 322 2.97 21.34 -7.84
CA GLN A 322 4.27 21.02 -7.27
C GLN A 322 4.39 19.53 -7.00
N LEU A 323 5.55 18.94 -7.31
CA LEU A 323 5.79 17.53 -7.01
C LEU A 323 5.69 17.26 -5.51
N GLU A 324 5.10 16.12 -5.14
CA GLU A 324 5.13 15.63 -3.75
C GLU A 324 6.56 15.34 -3.28
N LEU A 325 7.42 14.91 -4.22
CA LEU A 325 8.82 14.59 -3.98
C LEU A 325 9.71 15.83 -4.17
N ASP A 326 10.60 16.06 -3.22
CA ASP A 326 11.63 17.09 -3.23
C ASP A 326 12.99 16.45 -3.51
N PHE A 327 13.61 16.91 -4.58
CA PHE A 327 14.89 16.45 -5.10
C PHE A 327 16.03 17.47 -4.91
N ASP A 328 15.72 18.66 -4.38
CA ASP A 328 16.58 19.83 -4.39
C ASP A 328 17.12 20.17 -3.00
N THR A 329 16.31 20.02 -1.94
CA THR A 329 16.69 20.43 -0.58
C THR A 329 17.94 19.70 -0.06
N ASP A 330 18.08 18.40 -0.33
CA ASP A 330 19.29 17.63 -0.08
C ASP A 330 19.67 16.86 -1.35
N PRO A 331 20.82 17.15 -1.98
CA PRO A 331 21.19 16.52 -3.24
C PRO A 331 21.42 15.02 -3.12
N HIS A 332 21.62 14.49 -1.91
CA HIS A 332 21.82 13.07 -1.62
C HIS A 332 20.57 12.41 -1.01
N ASP A 333 19.41 13.06 -1.00
CA ASP A 333 18.17 12.49 -0.46
C ASP A 333 17.01 12.69 -1.44
N ILE A 334 15.94 11.94 -1.21
CA ILE A 334 14.63 12.21 -1.81
C ILE A 334 13.69 12.44 -0.65
N GLN A 335 13.11 13.64 -0.57
CA GLN A 335 12.26 14.03 0.55
C GLN A 335 10.80 14.16 0.14
N ILE A 336 9.87 14.06 1.09
CA ILE A 336 8.45 14.37 0.87
C ILE A 336 8.17 15.81 1.33
N ARG A 337 7.40 16.56 0.54
CA ARG A 337 6.90 17.89 0.87
C ARG A 337 5.62 17.85 1.72
N GLY A 338 5.20 18.99 2.23
CA GLY A 338 3.93 19.12 2.95
C GLY A 338 3.96 18.53 4.36
N VAL A 339 2.83 17.96 4.79
CA VAL A 339 2.51 17.67 6.21
C VAL A 339 3.51 16.71 6.91
N ASN A 340 4.20 15.87 6.13
CA ASN A 340 5.20 14.94 6.66
C ASN A 340 6.55 15.61 6.98
N ARG A 341 6.77 16.83 6.46
CA ARG A 341 8.00 17.62 6.64
C ARG A 341 7.79 18.68 7.73
N ASP A 342 8.40 18.44 8.88
CA ASP A 342 8.34 19.34 10.03
C ASP A 342 9.71 20.00 10.26
N GLU A 343 9.81 21.30 10.00
CA GLU A 343 11.05 22.08 10.16
C GLU A 343 11.60 22.05 11.58
N LYS A 344 10.73 21.96 12.61
CA LYS A 344 11.19 21.83 14.00
C LYS A 344 11.87 20.49 14.20
N LYS A 345 11.29 19.40 13.69
CA LYS A 345 11.90 18.06 13.75
C LYS A 345 13.21 18.00 12.97
N ILE A 346 13.30 18.66 11.81
CA ILE A 346 14.54 18.76 11.02
C ILE A 346 15.63 19.47 11.83
N HIS A 347 15.30 20.58 12.48
CA HIS A 347 16.26 21.29 13.34
C HIS A 347 16.67 20.44 14.55
N MET A 348 15.71 19.79 15.21
CA MET A 348 15.97 18.88 16.32
C MET A 348 16.85 17.70 15.90
N ALA A 349 16.69 17.15 14.69
CA ALA A 349 17.48 16.03 14.20
C ALA A 349 18.97 16.37 14.02
N LYS A 350 19.30 17.65 13.83
CA LYS A 350 20.69 18.15 13.83
C LYS A 350 21.28 18.23 15.24
N GLN A 351 20.45 18.49 16.25
CA GLN A 351 20.86 18.61 17.64
C GLN A 351 20.91 17.26 18.38
N TYR A 352 20.01 16.33 18.02
CA TYR A 352 19.78 15.07 18.72
C TYR A 352 20.00 13.87 17.77
N PRO A 353 21.26 13.44 17.56
CA PRO A 353 21.61 12.46 16.54
C PRO A 353 21.00 11.07 16.79
N ASN A 354 20.84 10.64 18.05
CA ASN A 354 20.25 9.33 18.39
C ASN A 354 18.71 9.34 18.23
N SER A 355 18.13 10.51 17.98
CA SER A 355 16.70 10.71 17.74
C SER A 355 16.39 11.07 16.29
N ARG A 356 17.43 11.22 15.47
CA ARG A 356 17.32 11.62 14.06
C ARG A 356 16.30 10.76 13.32
N HIS A 357 16.41 9.43 13.41
CA HIS A 357 15.52 8.52 12.71
C HIS A 357 14.04 8.74 13.08
N PHE A 358 13.72 8.89 14.37
CA PHE A 358 12.36 9.20 14.83
C PHE A 358 11.85 10.53 14.25
N LEU A 359 12.72 11.53 14.17
CA LEU A 359 12.38 12.88 13.73
C LEU A 359 12.25 13.00 12.21
N THR A 360 13.01 12.22 11.44
CA THR A 360 13.14 12.42 9.98
C THR A 360 12.55 11.31 9.11
N TYR A 361 12.26 10.12 9.63
CA TYR A 361 11.83 8.99 8.79
C TYR A 361 10.59 9.27 7.95
N ARG A 362 9.69 10.16 8.41
CA ARG A 362 8.42 10.47 7.71
C ARG A 362 8.62 11.26 6.41
N HIS A 363 9.69 12.05 6.30
CA HIS A 363 9.95 12.86 5.10
C HIS A 363 11.23 12.48 4.38
N SER A 364 12.25 11.90 5.02
CA SER A 364 13.54 11.58 4.40
C SER A 364 13.59 10.11 3.98
N LEU A 365 13.69 9.83 2.67
CA LEU A 365 13.86 8.47 2.17
C LEU A 365 15.18 7.85 2.68
N ARG A 366 16.26 8.63 2.75
CA ARG A 366 17.54 8.19 3.32
C ARG A 366 17.38 7.72 4.76
N SER A 367 16.67 8.50 5.58
CA SER A 367 16.40 8.17 6.98
C SER A 367 15.47 6.97 7.14
N TYR A 368 14.55 6.74 6.20
CA TYR A 368 13.66 5.59 6.27
C TYR A 368 14.33 4.31 5.78
N ALA A 369 15.04 4.39 4.65
CA ALA A 369 15.78 3.27 4.06
C ALA A 369 16.87 2.73 4.98
N SER A 370 17.52 3.57 5.80
CA SER A 370 18.55 3.14 6.75
C SER A 370 18.03 2.17 7.81
N ILE A 371 16.76 2.27 8.19
CA ILE A 371 16.12 1.45 9.23
C ILE A 371 15.10 0.46 8.67
N LEU A 372 14.88 0.46 7.35
CA LEU A 372 13.83 -0.30 6.68
C LEU A 372 13.96 -1.81 6.91
N TYR A 373 15.19 -2.30 7.01
CA TYR A 373 15.50 -3.70 7.27
C TYR A 373 16.14 -3.86 8.64
N LEU A 374 15.70 -4.86 9.41
CA LEU A 374 16.27 -5.14 10.73
C LEU A 374 17.76 -5.48 10.61
N LYS A 375 18.12 -6.23 9.57
CA LYS A 375 19.48 -6.58 9.17
C LYS A 375 19.60 -6.42 7.66
N LEU A 376 20.50 -5.56 7.21
CA LEU A 376 20.86 -5.49 5.79
C LEU A 376 21.96 -6.52 5.49
N PRO A 377 21.82 -7.36 4.46
CA PRO A 377 22.88 -8.28 4.05
C PRO A 377 24.17 -7.53 3.71
N TYR A 378 25.32 -8.03 4.18
CA TYR A 378 26.61 -7.34 4.11
C TYR A 378 27.10 -7.03 2.68
N ASN A 379 26.68 -7.81 1.69
CA ASN A 379 27.03 -7.63 0.28
C ASN A 379 26.00 -6.79 -0.49
N PHE A 380 24.95 -6.30 0.15
CA PHE A 380 23.90 -5.53 -0.49
C PHE A 380 23.94 -4.06 -0.09
N ARG A 381 23.95 -3.17 -1.09
CA ARG A 381 24.03 -1.72 -0.89
C ARG A 381 22.75 -1.05 -1.35
N ILE A 382 22.26 -0.10 -0.57
CA ILE A 382 21.22 0.83 -0.99
C ILE A 382 21.91 2.14 -1.34
N ILE A 383 21.93 2.51 -2.60
CA ILE A 383 22.53 3.74 -3.10
C ILE A 383 21.39 4.70 -3.39
N LEU A 384 21.39 5.87 -2.75
CA LEU A 384 20.39 6.91 -2.97
C LEU A 384 21.09 8.17 -3.46
N ARG A 385 20.69 8.69 -4.61
CA ARG A 385 21.21 9.94 -5.17
C ARG A 385 22.74 9.97 -5.19
N GLY A 386 23.33 8.92 -5.75
CA GLY A 386 24.79 8.74 -5.86
C GLY A 386 25.54 8.44 -4.56
N LYS A 387 24.88 8.33 -3.39
CA LYS A 387 25.53 8.06 -2.10
C LYS A 387 24.90 6.89 -1.36
N ASP A 388 25.74 5.97 -0.88
CA ASP A 388 25.32 4.85 -0.04
C ASP A 388 24.50 5.31 1.17
N VAL A 389 23.41 4.59 1.44
CA VAL A 389 22.61 4.70 2.65
C VAL A 389 23.26 3.83 3.71
N GLU A 390 23.72 4.45 4.78
CA GLU A 390 24.27 3.74 5.93
C GLU A 390 23.14 3.02 6.69
N HIS A 391 23.23 1.69 6.79
CA HIS A 391 22.27 0.91 7.57
C HIS A 391 22.39 1.26 9.05
N HIS A 392 21.25 1.45 9.72
CA HIS A 392 21.22 1.84 11.12
C HIS A 392 20.37 0.87 11.94
N ASN A 393 20.97 0.32 12.99
CA ASN A 393 20.25 -0.45 13.99
C ASN A 393 19.77 0.47 15.11
N ILE A 394 18.45 0.60 15.28
CA ILE A 394 17.83 1.44 16.32
C ILE A 394 18.29 1.07 17.74
N VAL A 395 18.69 -0.18 17.99
CA VAL A 395 19.26 -0.58 19.30
C VAL A 395 20.52 0.25 19.64
N ASN A 396 21.27 0.72 18.63
CA ASN A 396 22.43 1.56 18.84
C ASN A 396 22.08 2.95 19.39
N ASP A 397 20.83 3.41 19.25
CA ASP A 397 20.36 4.68 19.81
C ASP A 397 19.95 4.54 21.29
N MET A 398 19.92 3.32 21.82
CA MET A 398 19.44 3.02 23.16
C MET A 398 20.54 3.10 24.23
N MET A 399 20.11 3.37 25.47
CA MET A 399 20.83 3.18 26.72
C MET A 399 19.92 2.47 27.73
N LEU A 400 20.52 1.86 28.76
CA LEU A 400 19.81 1.08 29.79
C LEU A 400 18.94 -0.03 29.17
N THR A 401 19.48 -0.77 28.21
CA THR A 401 18.74 -1.75 27.42
C THR A 401 18.30 -2.96 28.24
N LYS A 402 17.09 -3.45 27.97
CA LYS A 402 16.54 -4.68 28.51
C LYS A 402 15.94 -5.53 27.40
N GLU A 403 16.27 -6.81 27.39
CA GLU A 403 15.66 -7.79 26.49
C GLU A 403 14.54 -8.55 27.22
N VAL A 404 13.40 -8.72 26.54
CA VAL A 404 12.24 -9.45 27.04
C VAL A 404 11.70 -10.34 25.93
N THR A 405 11.59 -11.64 26.18
CA THR A 405 10.95 -12.56 25.24
C THR A 405 9.44 -12.55 25.42
N TYR A 406 8.71 -12.39 24.32
CA TYR A 406 7.26 -12.56 24.24
C TYR A 406 6.92 -13.84 23.46
N ARG A 407 6.05 -14.66 24.05
CA ARG A 407 5.46 -15.83 23.38
C ARG A 407 3.96 -15.58 23.20
N PRO A 408 3.45 -15.45 21.97
CA PRO A 408 2.02 -15.29 21.73
C PRO A 408 1.25 -16.55 22.17
N LEU A 409 0.10 -16.33 22.80
CA LEU A 409 -0.81 -17.40 23.22
C LEU A 409 -1.97 -17.53 22.21
N HIS A 410 -2.41 -18.77 21.98
CA HIS A 410 -3.54 -19.12 21.11
C HIS A 410 -3.42 -18.56 19.68
N LEU A 411 -2.34 -18.95 18.99
CA LEU A 411 -2.16 -18.64 17.58
C LEU A 411 -3.23 -19.37 16.72
N PRO A 412 -3.74 -18.73 15.64
CA PRO A 412 -4.61 -19.39 14.66
C PRO A 412 -4.00 -20.68 14.07
N GLU A 413 -4.86 -21.57 13.58
CA GLU A 413 -4.41 -22.77 12.85
C GLU A 413 -3.55 -22.39 11.62
N GLY A 414 -2.40 -23.03 11.46
CA GLY A 414 -1.45 -22.76 10.38
C GLY A 414 -0.21 -21.94 10.78
N ILE A 415 -0.22 -21.25 11.93
CA ILE A 415 0.96 -20.56 12.44
C ILE A 415 1.74 -21.49 13.41
N PRO A 416 3.08 -21.62 13.28
CA PRO A 416 3.90 -22.39 14.21
C PRO A 416 3.70 -21.95 15.67
N LYS A 417 3.37 -22.91 16.54
CA LYS A 417 3.03 -22.66 17.97
C LYS A 417 4.21 -22.22 18.82
N ASP A 418 5.42 -22.33 18.31
CA ASP A 418 6.68 -22.05 18.97
C ASP A 418 7.25 -20.66 18.64
N MET A 419 6.57 -19.86 17.81
CA MET A 419 6.99 -18.50 17.49
C MET A 419 7.22 -17.66 18.75
N ILE A 420 8.29 -16.87 18.72
CA ILE A 420 8.69 -15.94 19.78
C ILE A 420 9.06 -14.59 19.16
N ALA A 421 8.82 -13.51 19.89
CA ALA A 421 9.38 -12.20 19.60
C ALA A 421 10.33 -11.81 20.72
N ASN A 422 11.59 -11.51 20.39
CA ASN A 422 12.52 -10.89 21.31
C ASN A 422 12.34 -9.37 21.21
N VAL A 423 11.91 -8.77 22.32
CA VAL A 423 11.69 -7.33 22.43
C VAL A 423 12.90 -6.72 23.14
N THR A 424 13.62 -5.84 22.45
CA THR A 424 14.66 -5.03 23.06
C THR A 424 14.08 -3.66 23.36
N LEU A 425 14.10 -3.24 24.63
CA LEU A 425 13.66 -1.90 25.05
C LEU A 425 14.84 -1.13 25.62
N GLY A 426 14.83 0.18 25.44
CA GLY A 426 15.82 1.07 26.04
C GLY A 426 15.34 2.51 26.06
N PHE A 427 16.02 3.35 26.83
CA PHE A 427 15.86 4.79 26.70
C PHE A 427 16.70 5.26 25.51
N VAL A 428 16.17 6.13 24.65
CA VAL A 428 16.99 6.81 23.65
C VAL A 428 18.08 7.62 24.36
N LYS A 429 19.31 7.60 23.86
CA LYS A 429 20.46 8.32 24.46
C LYS A 429 20.23 9.82 24.66
N ASP A 430 19.36 10.40 23.84
CA ASP A 430 18.98 11.82 23.92
C ASP A 430 17.81 12.08 24.91
N ALA A 431 17.28 11.06 25.60
CA ALA A 431 16.14 11.18 26.51
C ALA A 431 16.36 12.19 27.65
N ARG A 432 17.63 12.42 28.03
CA ARG A 432 18.05 13.45 29.00
C ARG A 432 17.64 14.88 28.62
N PHE A 433 17.33 15.11 27.34
CA PHE A 433 16.87 16.40 26.84
C PHE A 433 15.32 16.50 26.78
N HIS A 434 14.61 15.53 27.36
CA HIS A 434 13.14 15.49 27.46
C HIS A 434 12.39 15.60 26.12
N ILE A 435 13.02 15.16 25.04
CA ILE A 435 12.40 15.04 23.71
C ILE A 435 11.26 14.01 23.74
N ASP A 436 10.15 14.30 23.05
CA ASP A 436 9.01 13.37 22.94
C ASP A 436 9.26 12.31 21.86
N VAL A 437 10.26 11.46 22.12
CA VAL A 437 10.60 10.29 21.30
C VAL A 437 10.14 9.06 22.04
N GLN A 438 9.31 8.22 21.42
CA GLN A 438 8.94 6.93 22.00
C GLN A 438 8.33 5.99 20.97
N GLY A 439 8.22 4.72 21.35
CA GLY A 439 7.47 3.71 20.61
C GLY A 439 8.32 2.55 20.11
N PHE A 440 7.67 1.60 19.46
CA PHE A 440 8.27 0.34 19.04
C PHE A 440 8.47 0.29 17.53
N ASN A 441 9.67 -0.02 17.07
CA ASN A 441 9.95 -0.40 15.69
C ASN A 441 9.64 -1.88 15.53
N VAL A 442 8.53 -2.17 14.85
CA VAL A 442 8.03 -3.54 14.66
C VAL A 442 8.38 -4.02 13.26
N TYR A 443 9.20 -5.06 13.19
CA TYR A 443 9.60 -5.73 11.97
C TYR A 443 8.79 -7.01 11.76
N HIS A 444 8.66 -7.44 10.50
CA HIS A 444 8.10 -8.71 10.09
C HIS A 444 8.94 -9.26 8.94
N LYS A 445 9.53 -10.44 9.10
CA LYS A 445 10.44 -11.08 8.14
C LYS A 445 11.52 -10.10 7.67
N ASN A 446 12.28 -9.56 8.61
CA ASN A 446 13.33 -8.55 8.42
C ASN A 446 12.87 -7.17 7.92
N ARG A 447 11.58 -6.96 7.61
CA ARG A 447 11.06 -5.70 7.05
C ARG A 447 10.32 -4.86 8.10
N LEU A 448 10.67 -3.58 8.24
CA LEU A 448 10.02 -2.65 9.16
C LEU A 448 8.58 -2.40 8.72
N ILE A 449 7.59 -2.78 9.51
CA ILE A 449 6.16 -2.56 9.19
C ILE A 449 5.64 -1.32 9.89
N LYS A 450 6.01 -1.14 11.16
CA LYS A 450 5.51 -0.04 11.98
C LYS A 450 6.68 0.69 12.66
N PRO A 451 7.17 1.80 12.09
CA PRO A 451 8.20 2.62 12.72
C PRO A 451 7.63 3.35 13.94
N PHE A 452 8.36 3.29 15.06
CA PHE A 452 8.05 4.02 16.30
C PHE A 452 6.56 3.98 16.70
N TRP A 453 5.96 2.78 16.70
CA TRP A 453 4.59 2.56 17.12
C TRP A 453 4.40 2.98 18.58
N ARG A 454 3.72 4.11 18.77
CA ARG A 454 3.30 4.59 20.09
C ARG A 454 2.13 3.75 20.56
N VAL A 455 2.39 2.86 21.52
CA VAL A 455 1.38 1.97 22.13
C VAL A 455 0.83 2.54 23.44
N TRP A 456 1.58 3.43 24.09
CA TRP A 456 1.17 4.08 25.33
C TRP A 456 1.03 5.60 25.12
N ASN A 457 -0.19 6.09 25.26
CA ASN A 457 -0.51 7.51 25.23
C ASN A 457 -0.82 8.00 26.64
N ALA A 458 0.20 8.39 27.39
CA ALA A 458 0.03 9.05 28.68
C ALA A 458 -0.35 10.53 28.50
N ALA A 459 -1.16 11.08 29.40
CA ALA A 459 -1.44 12.51 29.44
C ALA A 459 -0.22 13.34 29.90
N GLY A 460 0.71 12.73 30.64
CA GLY A 460 1.92 13.34 31.17
C GLY A 460 3.17 13.10 30.33
N SER A 461 4.33 13.04 31.00
CA SER A 461 5.62 12.69 30.41
C SER A 461 5.94 11.19 30.46
N ASP A 462 5.01 10.37 30.94
CA ASP A 462 5.27 8.96 31.13
C ASP A 462 5.54 8.24 29.81
N GLY A 463 6.53 7.36 29.82
CA GLY A 463 6.98 6.61 28.64
C GLY A 463 7.86 7.39 27.66
N ARG A 464 8.05 8.71 27.84
CA ARG A 464 8.87 9.54 26.93
C ARG A 464 10.34 9.16 26.97
N GLY A 465 10.91 8.86 25.83
CA GLY A 465 12.28 8.42 25.68
C GLY A 465 12.41 6.90 25.58
N VAL A 466 11.36 6.11 25.86
CA VAL A 466 11.43 4.65 25.69
C VAL A 466 11.19 4.28 24.25
N ILE A 467 12.19 3.66 23.64
CA ILE A 467 12.09 3.06 22.31
C ILE A 467 12.28 1.55 22.41
N GLY A 468 11.62 0.82 21.53
CA GLY A 468 11.74 -0.63 21.45
C GLY A 468 11.93 -1.13 20.02
N VAL A 469 12.51 -2.32 19.89
CA VAL A 469 12.67 -3.03 18.63
C VAL A 469 12.22 -4.47 18.83
N LEU A 470 11.41 -4.98 17.90
CA LEU A 470 11.03 -6.38 17.85
C LEU A 470 10.75 -6.84 16.43
N GLU A 471 10.95 -8.13 16.18
CA GLU A 471 10.43 -8.82 15.01
C GLU A 471 9.25 -9.70 15.42
N ALA A 472 8.09 -9.49 14.77
CA ALA A 472 6.83 -10.13 15.10
C ALA A 472 6.27 -10.89 13.89
N ASN A 473 6.83 -12.08 13.61
CA ASN A 473 6.47 -12.91 12.45
C ASN A 473 5.13 -13.65 12.56
N PHE A 474 4.42 -13.49 13.69
CA PHE A 474 3.11 -14.09 13.95
C PHE A 474 1.94 -13.11 13.74
N VAL A 475 2.21 -11.87 13.32
CA VAL A 475 1.20 -10.89 12.90
C VAL A 475 1.39 -10.56 11.44
N GLU A 476 0.30 -10.54 10.67
CA GLU A 476 0.36 -10.31 9.23
C GLU A 476 0.31 -8.80 8.92
N PRO A 477 1.21 -8.29 8.06
CA PRO A 477 1.14 -6.93 7.56
C PRO A 477 -0.15 -6.67 6.77
N ALA A 478 -0.64 -5.43 6.81
CA ALA A 478 -1.68 -4.96 5.91
C ALA A 478 -1.16 -4.89 4.45
N HIS A 479 -2.08 -4.71 3.50
CA HIS A 479 -1.77 -4.71 2.06
C HIS A 479 -0.66 -3.73 1.63
N ASP A 480 -0.54 -2.56 2.29
CA ASP A 480 0.47 -1.54 2.01
C ASP A 480 1.79 -1.73 2.77
N LYS A 481 1.86 -2.74 3.65
CA LYS A 481 2.95 -3.05 4.57
C LYS A 481 3.39 -1.85 5.45
N GLN A 482 2.48 -0.92 5.73
CA GLN A 482 2.71 0.22 6.65
C GLN A 482 1.96 0.05 8.00
N GLY A 483 1.32 -1.10 8.17
CA GLY A 483 0.58 -1.47 9.37
C GLY A 483 0.32 -2.97 9.38
N PHE A 484 -0.42 -3.43 10.38
CA PHE A 484 -0.79 -4.83 10.53
C PHE A 484 -2.30 -5.00 10.38
N GLU A 485 -2.73 -6.18 9.95
CA GLU A 485 -4.14 -6.54 9.96
C GLU A 485 -4.69 -6.53 11.40
N ARG A 486 -5.89 -5.97 11.57
CA ARG A 486 -6.54 -5.86 12.89
C ARG A 486 -7.04 -7.23 13.34
N THR A 487 -6.20 -7.93 14.09
CA THR A 487 -6.49 -9.27 14.63
C THR A 487 -6.40 -9.27 16.16
N ILE A 488 -7.01 -10.27 16.79
CA ILE A 488 -6.89 -10.50 18.25
C ILE A 488 -5.43 -10.69 18.66
N VAL A 489 -4.63 -11.34 17.81
CA VAL A 489 -3.19 -11.55 18.06
C VAL A 489 -2.44 -10.22 18.13
N LEU A 490 -2.73 -9.29 17.20
CA LEU A 490 -2.16 -7.94 17.24
C LEU A 490 -2.57 -7.17 18.50
N SER A 491 -3.85 -7.20 18.88
CA SER A 491 -4.32 -6.53 20.10
C SER A 491 -3.66 -7.07 21.37
N ARG A 492 -3.40 -8.38 21.44
CA ARG A 492 -2.65 -8.99 22.55
C ARG A 492 -1.19 -8.57 22.58
N LEU A 493 -0.55 -8.49 21.40
CA LEU A 493 0.81 -7.96 21.28
C LEU A 493 0.85 -6.51 21.78
N GLU A 494 -0.06 -5.65 21.32
CA GLU A 494 -0.16 -4.25 21.75
C GLU A 494 -0.30 -4.13 23.27
N ALA A 495 -1.26 -4.84 23.87
CA ALA A 495 -1.46 -4.84 25.31
C ALA A 495 -0.19 -5.29 26.07
N ARG A 496 0.53 -6.28 25.53
CA ARG A 496 1.78 -6.73 26.12
C ARG A 496 2.90 -5.69 26.00
N LEU A 497 3.03 -5.02 24.85
CA LEU A 497 4.01 -3.95 24.64
C LEU A 497 3.76 -2.76 25.59
N VAL A 498 2.49 -2.39 25.81
CA VAL A 498 2.12 -1.37 26.82
C VAL A 498 2.59 -1.78 28.21
N ALA A 499 2.33 -3.03 28.62
CA ALA A 499 2.78 -3.53 29.92
C ALA A 499 4.31 -3.51 30.03
N MET A 500 5.02 -3.99 29.01
CA MET A 500 6.49 -3.98 28.98
C MET A 500 7.06 -2.54 29.06
N GLN A 501 6.49 -1.59 28.32
CA GLN A 501 6.93 -0.20 28.33
C GLN A 501 6.71 0.45 29.70
N LYS A 502 5.54 0.23 30.31
CA LYS A 502 5.21 0.74 31.66
C LYS A 502 6.14 0.16 32.72
N ASP A 503 6.29 -1.18 32.75
CA ASP A 503 7.16 -1.85 33.71
C ASP A 503 8.60 -1.35 33.58
N PHE A 504 9.10 -1.22 32.35
CA PHE A 504 10.44 -0.69 32.08
C PHE A 504 10.60 0.76 32.53
N TRP A 505 9.62 1.63 32.19
CA TRP A 505 9.62 3.04 32.55
C TRP A 505 9.63 3.24 34.07
N PHE A 506 8.69 2.63 34.78
CA PHE A 506 8.57 2.84 36.23
C PHE A 506 9.75 2.26 37.00
N VAL A 507 10.25 1.08 36.62
CA VAL A 507 11.38 0.46 37.31
C VAL A 507 12.65 1.30 37.16
N LEU A 508 12.93 1.86 35.99
CA LEU A 508 14.19 2.58 35.77
C LEU A 508 14.10 4.09 36.04
N PHE A 509 12.93 4.71 35.85
CA PHE A 509 12.74 6.12 36.20
C PHE A 509 12.87 6.33 37.71
N LEU A 510 12.27 5.46 38.52
CA LEU A 510 12.36 5.51 39.99
C LEU A 510 13.77 5.21 40.55
N HIS A 511 14.66 4.62 39.75
CA HIS A 511 16.05 4.38 40.13
C HIS A 511 17.00 5.51 39.65
N ALA A 512 16.56 6.37 38.74
CA ALA A 512 17.35 7.45 38.16
C ALA A 512 16.97 8.85 38.69
N THR A 513 15.79 8.99 39.29
CA THR A 513 15.38 10.12 40.15
C THR A 513 15.62 9.78 41.61
#